data_AF-A0A964DAW1-F1
#
_entry.id   AF-A0A964DAW1-F1
#
_cell.length_a   1.000
_cell.length_b   1.000
_cell.length_c   1.000
_cell.angle_alpha   90.00
_cell.angle_beta   90.00
_cell.angle_gamma   90.00
#
_symmetry.space_group_name_H-M   'P 1'
#
loop_
_entity.id
_entity.type
_entity.pdbx_description
1 polymer ?
#
loop_
_entity_poly.entity_id
_entity_poly.type
_entity_poly.pdbx_seq_one_letter_code
_entity_poly.pdbx_strand_id
1 'polypeptide(L)'
;MKRASGYSCWYNGLQGALYLLAFLTLGLGDGISFLWMIQQQGIMKEGNPIIIFIILNYGTSTFLEIKMLFYMVILYLTLLVQKWSEEPIYWTVNFCLILFIIIGTLLTILNIQAARNDNLFLSLDQILILFMILVMIFTAIGQKIDARKNLRIGNYFDCILNDIKIIFTFIVNKK
;
A
#
# COMPACT_ATOMS: atom_id res chain seq x y z
N MET A 1 -5.54 -12.82 -36.54
CA MET A 1 -4.60 -11.90 -35.85
C MET A 1 -3.88 -12.69 -34.76
N LYS A 2 -2.68 -13.22 -35.03
CA LYS A 2 -1.90 -13.99 -34.05
C LYS A 2 -1.40 -13.01 -32.97
N ARG A 3 -1.73 -13.28 -31.70
CA ARG A 3 -1.31 -12.52 -30.53
C ARG A 3 0.22 -12.67 -30.37
N ALA A 4 0.97 -11.86 -31.10
CA ALA A 4 2.42 -11.84 -31.06
C ALA A 4 2.91 -11.00 -29.87
N SER A 5 2.79 -11.55 -28.66
CA SER A 5 3.63 -11.25 -27.50
C SER A 5 3.12 -12.08 -26.31
N GLY A 6 3.95 -13.00 -25.80
CA GLY A 6 3.61 -13.85 -24.65
C GLY A 6 3.64 -13.13 -23.30
N TYR A 7 3.37 -11.82 -23.28
CA TYR A 7 3.45 -10.96 -22.12
C TYR A 7 2.04 -10.59 -21.65
N SER A 8 1.72 -10.84 -20.37
CA SER A 8 0.42 -10.51 -19.81
C SER A 8 0.45 -9.16 -19.11
N CYS A 9 -0.32 -8.20 -19.60
CA CYS A 9 -0.48 -6.87 -18.99
C CYS A 9 -1.27 -6.89 -17.67
N TRP A 10 -1.97 -7.99 -17.40
CA TRP A 10 -2.74 -8.16 -16.16
C TRP A 10 -1.88 -8.04 -14.90
N TYR A 11 -0.62 -8.50 -14.95
CA TYR A 11 0.31 -8.39 -13.82
C TYR A 11 0.60 -6.92 -13.45
N ASN A 12 0.80 -6.06 -14.46
CA ASN A 12 1.01 -4.64 -14.25
C ASN A 12 -0.23 -3.95 -13.67
N GLY A 13 -1.42 -4.31 -14.17
CA GLY A 13 -2.68 -3.78 -13.66
C GLY A 13 -2.94 -4.18 -12.20
N LEU A 14 -2.73 -5.46 -11.87
CA LEU A 14 -2.88 -5.97 -10.50
C LEU A 14 -1.90 -5.27 -9.54
N GLN A 15 -0.61 -5.25 -9.89
CA GLN A 15 0.39 -4.64 -9.02
C GLN A 15 0.16 -3.14 -8.85
N GLY A 16 -0.23 -2.42 -9.92
CA GLY A 16 -0.64 -1.02 -9.83
C GLY A 16 -1.83 -0.79 -8.89
N ALA A 17 -2.85 -1.65 -8.96
CA ALA A 17 -3.99 -1.59 -8.04
C ALA A 17 -3.57 -1.84 -6.57
N LEU A 18 -2.64 -2.77 -6.33
CA LEU A 18 -2.10 -3.02 -5.00
C LEU A 18 -1.31 -1.83 -4.44
N TYR A 19 -0.50 -1.15 -5.25
CA TYR A 19 0.18 0.08 -4.85
C TYR A 19 -0.80 1.18 -4.48
N LEU A 20 -1.83 1.39 -5.31
CA LEU A 20 -2.85 2.38 -5.05
C LEU A 20 -3.61 2.07 -3.74
N LEU A 21 -4.03 0.82 -3.55
CA LEU A 21 -4.73 0.40 -2.33
C LEU A 21 -3.84 0.56 -1.09
N ALA A 22 -2.56 0.16 -1.16
CA ALA A 22 -1.63 0.32 -0.06
C ALA A 22 -1.43 1.80 0.32
N PHE A 23 -1.33 2.68 -0.67
CA PHE A 23 -1.27 4.13 -0.45
C PHE A 23 -2.57 4.67 0.17
N LEU A 24 -3.73 4.23 -0.32
CA LEU A 24 -5.02 4.67 0.19
C LEU A 24 -5.25 4.23 1.63
N THR A 25 -4.87 3.01 2.01
CA THR A 25 -5.08 2.51 3.38
C THR A 25 -4.00 3.00 4.34
N LEU A 26 -2.73 2.72 4.03
CA LEU A 26 -1.63 2.99 4.95
C LEU A 26 -1.22 4.46 4.94
N GLY A 27 -1.35 5.16 3.80
CA GLY A 27 -1.13 6.60 3.71
C GLY A 27 -2.35 7.40 4.18
N LEU A 28 -3.35 7.50 3.29
CA LEU A 28 -4.48 8.40 3.50
C LEU A 28 -5.42 7.94 4.62
N GLY A 29 -5.81 6.67 4.63
CA GLY A 29 -6.75 6.11 5.60
C GLY A 29 -6.25 6.27 7.03
N ASP A 30 -5.06 5.74 7.31
CA ASP A 30 -4.40 5.86 8.61
C ASP A 30 -4.13 7.34 8.97
N GLY A 31 -3.64 8.16 8.04
CA GLY A 31 -3.40 9.59 8.29
C GLY A 31 -4.66 10.38 8.68
N ILE A 32 -5.73 10.26 7.91
CA ILE A 32 -6.99 10.99 8.14
C ILE A 32 -7.69 10.49 9.41
N SER A 33 -7.77 9.17 9.59
CA SER A 33 -8.38 8.58 10.79
C SER A 33 -7.63 8.94 12.05
N PHE A 34 -6.30 9.01 11.99
CA PHE A 34 -5.46 9.49 13.09
C PHE A 34 -5.77 10.95 13.44
N LEU A 35 -5.83 11.84 12.45
CA LEU A 35 -6.18 13.24 12.71
C LEU A 35 -7.57 13.38 13.31
N TRP A 36 -8.52 12.58 12.85
CA TRP A 36 -9.86 12.53 13.44
C TRP A 36 -9.82 12.05 14.90
N MET A 37 -9.05 11.01 15.21
CA MET A 37 -8.83 10.56 16.60
C MET A 37 -8.29 11.69 17.48
N ILE A 38 -7.26 12.41 17.03
CA ILE A 38 -6.69 13.55 17.76
C ILE A 38 -7.70 14.67 17.96
N GLN A 39 -8.55 14.93 16.97
CA GLN A 39 -9.63 15.92 17.09
C GLN A 39 -10.65 15.53 18.16
N GLN A 40 -10.99 14.24 18.29
CA GLN A 40 -11.98 13.77 19.27
C GLN A 40 -11.39 13.63 20.68
N GLN A 41 -10.16 13.13 20.79
CA GLN A 41 -9.56 12.71 22.06
C GLN A 41 -8.58 13.74 22.63
N GLY A 42 -8.18 14.72 21.82
CA GLY A 42 -7.11 15.66 22.14
C GLY A 42 -5.72 15.05 21.89
N ILE A 43 -4.77 15.92 21.57
CA ILE A 43 -3.38 15.54 21.26
C ILE A 43 -2.65 14.87 22.44
N MET A 44 -3.08 15.16 23.67
CA MET A 44 -2.44 14.61 24.87
C MET A 44 -2.69 13.11 25.06
N LYS A 45 -3.62 12.50 24.29
CA LYS A 45 -3.78 11.04 24.25
C LYS A 45 -2.81 10.35 23.30
N GLU A 46 -2.06 11.09 22.49
CA GLU A 46 -1.02 10.51 21.65
C GLU A 46 0.18 10.09 22.51
N GLY A 47 0.61 8.83 22.39
CA GLY A 47 1.73 8.31 23.15
C GLY A 47 3.10 8.68 22.57
N ASN A 48 3.15 9.06 21.29
CA ASN A 48 4.41 9.34 20.61
C ASN A 48 4.83 10.82 20.75
N PRO A 49 5.92 11.12 21.48
CA PRO A 49 6.35 12.50 21.72
C PRO A 49 6.80 13.21 20.44
N ILE A 50 7.30 12.49 19.43
CA ILE A 50 7.70 13.06 18.14
C ILE A 50 6.46 13.56 17.39
N ILE A 51 5.39 12.77 17.38
CA ILE A 51 4.12 13.15 16.74
C ILE A 51 3.52 14.36 17.43
N ILE A 52 3.49 14.34 18.78
CA ILE A 52 3.03 15.49 19.57
C ILE A 52 3.84 16.75 19.22
N PHE A 53 5.17 16.64 19.21
CA PHE A 53 6.05 17.76 18.88
C PHE A 53 5.76 18.33 17.49
N ILE A 54 5.62 17.47 16.47
CA ILE A 54 5.35 17.91 15.10
C ILE A 54 4.01 18.66 15.03
N ILE A 55 2.95 18.09 15.60
CA ILE A 55 1.62 18.70 15.50
C ILE A 55 1.53 20.00 16.30
N LEU A 56 2.14 20.08 17.49
CA LEU A 56 2.11 21.30 18.30
C LEU A 56 2.91 22.46 17.69
N ASN A 57 4.03 22.17 17.01
CA ASN A 57 4.91 23.21 16.46
C ASN A 57 4.61 23.55 15.00
N TYR A 58 4.14 22.59 14.21
CA TYR A 58 3.97 22.73 12.76
C TYR A 58 2.54 22.46 12.27
N GLY A 59 1.63 22.03 13.16
CA GLY A 59 0.23 21.77 12.83
C GLY A 59 -0.06 20.39 12.25
N THR A 60 -1.34 20.06 12.17
CA THR A 60 -1.85 18.76 11.69
C THR A 60 -1.64 18.54 10.20
N SER A 61 -1.67 19.61 9.38
CA SER A 61 -1.40 19.52 7.93
C SER A 61 0.04 19.07 7.66
N THR A 62 1.02 19.70 8.31
CA THR A 62 2.43 19.35 8.17
C THR A 62 2.70 17.92 8.60
N PHE A 63 2.08 17.46 9.70
CA PHE A 63 2.15 16.06 10.11
C PHE A 63 1.62 15.12 9.03
N LEU A 64 0.46 15.41 8.44
CA LEU A 64 -0.13 14.59 7.39
C LEU A 64 0.79 14.54 6.16
N GLU A 65 1.33 15.67 5.72
CA GLU A 65 2.25 15.76 4.58
C GLU A 65 3.51 14.91 4.80
N ILE A 66 4.15 15.03 5.98
CA ILE A 66 5.33 14.23 6.35
C ILE A 66 4.99 12.74 6.35
N LYS A 67 3.83 12.36 6.92
CA LYS A 67 3.38 10.97 6.98
C LYS A 67 3.11 10.40 5.59
N MET A 68 2.43 11.17 4.73
CA MET A 68 2.19 10.78 3.33
C MET A 68 3.50 10.62 2.55
N LEU A 69 4.46 11.53 2.72
CA LEU A 69 5.77 11.44 2.10
C LEU A 69 6.52 10.18 2.56
N PHE A 70 6.52 9.91 3.86
CA PHE A 70 7.15 8.72 4.42
C PHE A 70 6.60 7.43 3.81
N TYR A 71 5.28 7.30 3.69
CA TYR A 71 4.67 6.13 3.06
C TYR A 71 4.93 6.05 1.55
N MET A 72 4.96 7.19 0.84
CA MET A 72 5.38 7.20 -0.56
C MET A 72 6.81 6.71 -0.73
N VAL A 73 7.73 7.08 0.18
CA VAL A 73 9.10 6.55 0.19
C VAL A 73 9.11 5.04 0.43
N ILE A 74 8.35 4.52 1.38
CA ILE A 74 8.26 3.06 1.63
C ILE A 74 7.77 2.31 0.39
N LEU A 75 6.70 2.77 -0.25
CA LEU A 75 6.18 2.16 -1.48
C LEU A 75 7.17 2.30 -2.65
N TYR A 76 7.91 3.41 -2.72
CA TYR A 76 8.95 3.57 -3.72
C TYR A 76 10.12 2.58 -3.50
N LEU A 77 10.50 2.31 -2.25
CA LEU A 77 11.53 1.32 -1.94
C LEU A 77 11.13 -0.08 -2.43
N THR A 78 9.87 -0.48 -2.32
CA THR A 78 9.45 -1.81 -2.84
C THR A 78 9.55 -1.89 -4.36
N LEU A 79 9.32 -0.79 -5.09
CA LEU A 79 9.57 -0.71 -6.53
C LEU A 79 11.06 -0.82 -6.86
N LEU A 80 11.93 -0.15 -6.09
CA LEU A 80 13.37 -0.23 -6.28
C LEU A 80 13.91 -1.64 -6.04
N VAL A 81 13.46 -2.29 -4.96
CA VAL A 81 13.83 -3.68 -4.65
C VAL A 81 13.45 -4.60 -5.82
N GLN A 82 12.25 -4.43 -6.40
CA GLN A 82 11.84 -5.18 -7.59
C GLN A 82 12.71 -4.90 -8.81
N LYS A 83 13.06 -3.64 -9.03
CA LYS A 83 13.85 -3.22 -10.20
C LYS A 83 15.30 -3.71 -10.14
N TRP A 84 15.89 -3.77 -8.95
CA TRP A 84 17.28 -4.17 -8.75
C TRP A 84 17.48 -5.64 -8.46
N SER A 85 16.40 -6.38 -8.25
CA SER A 85 16.45 -7.83 -8.07
C SER A 85 16.83 -8.53 -9.38
N GLU A 86 17.85 -9.37 -9.33
CA GLU A 86 18.22 -10.27 -10.44
C GLU A 86 17.22 -11.42 -10.58
N GLU A 87 16.54 -11.79 -9.49
CA GLU A 87 15.51 -12.82 -9.44
C GLU A 87 14.09 -12.23 -9.66
N PRO A 88 13.16 -12.99 -10.26
CA PRO A 88 11.80 -12.53 -10.46
C PRO A 88 11.03 -12.49 -9.12
N ILE A 89 10.99 -11.35 -8.44
CA ILE A 89 10.35 -11.20 -7.11
C ILE A 89 8.92 -10.61 -7.14
N TYR A 90 8.18 -10.85 -8.23
CA TYR A 90 6.89 -10.22 -8.46
C TYR A 90 5.85 -10.54 -7.38
N TRP A 91 5.67 -11.81 -7.03
CA TRP A 91 4.70 -12.21 -6.00
C TRP A 91 5.15 -11.81 -4.61
N THR A 92 6.45 -11.85 -4.34
CA THR A 92 7.03 -11.38 -3.09
C THR A 92 6.69 -9.92 -2.83
N VAL A 93 6.87 -9.05 -3.83
CA VAL A 93 6.51 -7.63 -3.74
C VAL A 93 5.00 -7.47 -3.59
N ASN A 94 4.19 -8.18 -4.37
CA ASN A 94 2.74 -8.08 -4.26
C ASN A 94 2.20 -8.51 -2.88
N PHE A 95 2.75 -9.56 -2.28
CA PHE A 95 2.35 -9.94 -0.93
C PHE A 95 2.81 -8.92 0.12
N CYS A 96 3.95 -8.26 -0.08
CA CYS A 96 4.36 -7.11 0.74
C CYS A 96 3.34 -5.95 0.64
N LEU A 97 2.84 -5.65 -0.56
CA LEU A 97 1.79 -4.64 -0.75
C LEU A 97 0.47 -5.05 -0.10
N ILE A 98 0.07 -6.33 -0.22
CA ILE A 98 -1.11 -6.87 0.46
C ILE A 98 -0.97 -6.71 1.97
N LEU A 99 0.23 -6.94 2.53
CA LEU A 99 0.48 -6.72 3.93
C LEU A 99 0.29 -5.25 4.33
N PHE A 100 0.81 -4.31 3.56
CA PHE A 100 0.60 -2.88 3.81
C PHE A 100 -0.89 -2.50 3.76
N ILE A 101 -1.67 -3.11 2.87
CA ILE A 101 -3.12 -2.93 2.82
C ILE A 101 -3.77 -3.42 4.13
N ILE A 102 -3.44 -4.64 4.57
CA ILE A 102 -3.97 -5.22 5.81
C ILE A 102 -3.62 -4.33 7.00
N ILE A 103 -2.34 -4.01 7.19
CA ILE A 103 -1.90 -3.18 8.33
C ILE A 103 -2.50 -1.78 8.28
N GLY A 104 -2.50 -1.12 7.12
CA GLY A 104 -3.09 0.21 6.97
C GLY A 104 -4.59 0.21 7.29
N THR A 105 -5.30 -0.85 6.91
CA THR A 105 -6.72 -1.02 7.26
C THR A 105 -6.90 -1.21 8.76
N LEU A 106 -6.09 -2.04 9.41
CA LEU A 106 -6.15 -2.25 10.87
C LEU A 106 -5.88 -0.95 11.64
N LEU A 107 -4.83 -0.20 11.25
CA LEU A 107 -4.51 1.09 11.86
C LEU A 107 -5.66 2.09 11.68
N THR A 108 -6.25 2.15 10.48
CA THR A 108 -7.43 2.99 10.21
C THR A 108 -8.60 2.64 11.13
N ILE A 109 -8.90 1.34 11.28
CA ILE A 109 -9.99 0.86 12.15
C ILE A 109 -9.72 1.22 13.60
N LEU A 110 -8.48 1.06 14.10
CA LEU A 110 -8.14 1.37 15.48
C LEU A 110 -8.20 2.87 15.78
N ASN A 111 -7.73 3.71 14.86
CA ASN A 111 -7.89 5.16 15.00
C ASN A 111 -9.37 5.52 15.06
N ILE A 112 -10.23 4.89 14.25
CA ILE A 112 -11.68 5.09 14.27
C ILE A 112 -12.31 4.66 15.61
N GLN A 113 -11.91 3.49 16.13
CA GLN A 113 -12.39 3.01 17.43
C GLN A 113 -11.94 3.92 18.57
N ALA A 114 -10.66 4.32 18.58
CA ALA A 114 -10.12 5.25 19.55
C ALA A 114 -10.85 6.61 19.48
N ALA A 115 -11.13 7.13 18.29
CA ALA A 115 -11.90 8.35 18.10
C ALA A 115 -13.31 8.26 18.71
N ARG A 116 -13.96 7.09 18.59
CA ARG A 116 -15.28 6.79 19.16
C ARG A 116 -15.26 6.43 20.64
N ASN A 117 -14.07 6.32 21.25
CA ASN A 117 -13.88 5.82 22.60
C ASN A 117 -14.40 4.37 22.77
N ASP A 118 -14.38 3.59 21.70
CA ASP A 118 -14.69 2.16 21.70
C ASP A 118 -13.51 1.35 22.24
N ASN A 119 -13.77 0.15 22.74
CA ASN A 119 -12.70 -0.78 23.11
C ASN A 119 -11.91 -1.19 21.87
N LEU A 120 -10.58 -1.01 21.93
CA LEU A 120 -9.67 -1.39 20.85
C LEU A 120 -9.68 -2.91 20.68
N PHE A 121 -9.95 -3.37 19.45
CA PHE A 121 -9.97 -4.81 19.16
C PHE A 121 -8.57 -5.45 19.22
N LEU A 122 -7.52 -4.66 18.97
CA LEU A 122 -6.11 -5.03 19.10
C LEU A 122 -5.31 -3.89 19.71
N SER A 123 -4.31 -4.23 20.54
CA SER A 123 -3.29 -3.28 20.95
C SER A 123 -2.25 -3.07 19.85
N LEU A 124 -1.52 -1.96 19.90
CA LEU A 124 -0.44 -1.66 18.95
C LEU A 124 0.64 -2.75 18.94
N ASP A 125 1.00 -3.29 20.10
CA ASP A 125 1.97 -4.38 20.23
C ASP A 125 1.51 -5.65 19.50
N GLN A 126 0.21 -5.97 19.59
CA GLN A 126 -0.36 -7.11 18.88
C GLN A 126 -0.32 -6.91 17.37
N ILE A 127 -0.51 -5.69 16.87
CA ILE A 127 -0.37 -5.38 15.43
C ILE A 127 1.07 -5.56 14.98
N LEU A 128 2.05 -5.09 15.78
CA LEU A 128 3.47 -5.26 15.44
C LEU A 128 3.85 -6.74 15.37
N ILE A 129 3.41 -7.55 16.34
CA ILE A 129 3.61 -9.00 16.32
C ILE A 129 2.94 -9.62 15.09
N LEU A 130 1.69 -9.25 14.82
CA LEU A 130 0.96 -9.73 13.65
C LEU A 130 1.67 -9.36 12.35
N PHE A 131 2.17 -8.13 12.23
CA PHE A 131 2.95 -7.66 11.08
C PHE A 131 4.18 -8.54 10.87
N MET A 132 4.98 -8.77 11.92
CA MET A 132 6.17 -9.61 11.83
C MET A 132 5.85 -11.04 11.38
N ILE A 133 4.78 -11.64 11.93
CA ILE A 133 4.32 -12.97 11.53
C ILE A 133 3.90 -12.98 10.05
N LEU A 134 3.09 -12.00 9.63
CA LEU A 134 2.60 -11.93 8.25
C LEU A 134 3.74 -11.65 7.26
N VAL A 135 4.72 -10.80 7.60
CA VAL A 135 5.92 -10.58 6.77
C VAL A 135 6.57 -11.93 6.47
N MET A 136 6.84 -12.75 7.49
CA MET A 136 7.50 -14.05 7.31
C MET A 136 6.68 -15.01 6.45
N ILE A 137 5.37 -15.10 6.69
CA ILE A 137 4.47 -15.98 5.91
C ILE A 137 4.40 -15.53 4.45
N PHE A 138 4.14 -14.25 4.21
CA PHE A 138 3.92 -13.69 2.88
C PHE A 138 5.17 -13.67 2.02
N THR A 139 6.33 -13.35 2.60
CA THR A 139 7.61 -13.45 1.90
C THR A 139 7.94 -14.89 1.52
N ALA A 140 7.75 -15.85 2.44
CA ALA A 140 7.99 -17.26 2.15
C ALA A 140 7.05 -17.82 1.07
N ILE A 141 5.77 -17.43 1.08
CA ILE A 141 4.82 -17.80 0.02
C ILE A 141 5.21 -17.15 -1.31
N GLY A 142 5.53 -15.86 -1.29
CA GLY A 142 5.96 -15.10 -2.47
C GLY A 142 7.14 -15.76 -3.17
N GLN A 143 8.22 -16.00 -2.43
CA GLN A 143 9.42 -16.66 -2.93
C GLN A 143 9.12 -18.05 -3.53
N LYS A 144 8.27 -18.85 -2.88
CA LYS A 144 7.88 -20.17 -3.41
C LYS A 144 7.12 -20.09 -4.72
N ILE A 145 6.28 -19.07 -4.91
CA ILE A 145 5.54 -18.88 -6.17
C ILE A 145 6.47 -18.32 -7.25
N ASP A 146 7.28 -17.33 -6.90
CA ASP A 146 8.27 -16.70 -7.76
C ASP A 146 9.27 -17.73 -8.32
N ALA A 147 9.82 -18.60 -7.47
CA ALA A 147 10.73 -19.68 -7.89
C ALA A 147 10.08 -20.70 -8.85
N ARG A 148 8.76 -20.86 -8.82
CA ARG A 148 8.03 -21.81 -9.70
C ARG A 148 7.58 -21.19 -11.01
N LYS A 149 7.38 -19.87 -11.05
CA LYS A 149 6.79 -19.18 -12.19
C LYS A 149 7.81 -18.24 -12.84
N ASN A 150 8.32 -18.64 -14.00
CA ASN A 150 8.99 -17.72 -14.91
C ASN A 150 7.96 -16.78 -15.57
N LEU A 151 7.56 -15.74 -14.84
CA LEU A 151 6.65 -14.73 -15.34
C LEU A 151 7.36 -13.85 -16.36
N ARG A 152 6.80 -13.79 -17.58
CA ARG A 152 7.18 -12.79 -18.59
C ARG A 152 6.24 -11.60 -18.45
N ILE A 153 6.67 -10.60 -17.69
CA ILE A 153 5.90 -9.37 -17.46
C ILE A 153 6.24 -8.38 -18.58
N GLY A 154 5.20 -7.86 -19.24
CA GLY A 154 5.37 -6.86 -20.30
C GLY A 154 5.79 -5.52 -19.72
N ASN A 155 6.40 -4.66 -20.54
CA ASN A 155 6.74 -3.30 -20.13
C ASN A 155 5.48 -2.54 -19.69
N TYR A 156 5.57 -1.83 -18.56
CA TYR A 156 4.44 -1.15 -17.93
C TYR A 156 3.79 -0.12 -18.86
N PHE A 157 4.60 0.69 -19.54
CA PHE A 157 4.12 1.73 -20.46
C PHE A 157 3.39 1.16 -21.68
N ASP A 158 3.90 0.06 -22.25
CA ASP A 158 3.26 -0.61 -23.39
C ASP A 158 1.88 -1.15 -23.01
N CYS A 159 1.76 -1.67 -21.79
CA CYS A 159 0.49 -2.15 -21.26
C CYS A 159 -0.52 -1.02 -21.03
N ILE A 160 -0.10 0.09 -20.42
CA ILE A 160 -0.98 1.26 -20.24
C ILE A 160 -1.45 1.82 -21.58
N LEU A 161 -0.54 2.01 -22.54
CA LEU A 161 -0.89 2.52 -23.85
C LEU A 161 -1.88 1.62 -24.57
N ASN A 162 -1.72 0.30 -24.44
CA ASN A 162 -2.65 -0.67 -24.97
C ASN A 162 -4.04 -0.58 -24.29
N ASP A 163 -4.09 -0.44 -22.97
CA ASP A 163 -5.35 -0.29 -22.23
C ASP A 163 -6.07 1.03 -22.61
N ILE A 164 -5.34 2.15 -22.71
CA ILE A 164 -5.88 3.43 -23.17
C ILE A 164 -6.43 3.30 -24.60
N LYS A 165 -5.68 2.64 -25.50
CA LYS A 165 -6.13 2.40 -26.88
C LYS A 165 -7.43 1.60 -26.93
N ILE A 166 -7.54 0.54 -26.12
CA ILE A 166 -8.76 -0.28 -26.04
C ILE A 166 -9.95 0.57 -25.55
N ILE A 167 -9.76 1.36 -24.50
CA ILE A 167 -10.79 2.26 -23.97
C ILE A 167 -11.23 3.28 -25.02
N PHE A 168 -10.29 3.93 -25.70
CA PHE A 168 -10.60 4.89 -26.77
C PHE A 168 -11.35 4.23 -27.92
N THR A 169 -10.94 3.03 -28.34
CA THR A 169 -11.62 2.29 -29.41
C THR A 169 -13.06 1.94 -29.00
N PHE A 170 -13.29 1.59 -27.73
CA PHE A 170 -14.62 1.31 -27.20
C PHE A 170 -15.51 2.56 -27.12
N ILE A 171 -14.94 3.72 -26.74
CA ILE A 171 -15.65 5.01 -26.71
C ILE A 171 -16.02 5.46 -28.12
N VAL A 172 -15.10 5.34 -29.08
CA VAL A 172 -15.31 5.76 -30.47
C VAL A 172 -16.33 4.86 -31.18
N ASN A 173 -16.28 3.54 -30.98
CA ASN A 173 -17.23 2.60 -31.60
C ASN A 173 -18.61 2.56 -30.93
N LYS A 174 -18.80 3.28 -29.81
CA LYS A 174 -20.12 3.47 -29.18
C LYS A 174 -20.88 4.68 -29.71
N LYS A 175 -20.28 5.48 -30.61
CA LYS A 175 -20.96 6.49 -31.41
C LYS A 175 -21.37 5.90 -32.75
#